data_AF-A0A914D7A0-F1
#
_entry.id   AF-A0A914D7A0-F1
#
_cell.length_a   1.000
_cell.length_b   1.000
_cell.length_c   1.000
_cell.angle_alpha   90.00
_cell.angle_beta   90.00
_cell.angle_gamma   90.00
#
_symmetry.space_group_name_H-M   'P 1'
#
loop_
_entity.id
_entity.type
_entity.pdbx_description
1 polymer ?
#
loop_
_entity_poly.entity_id
_entity_poly.type
_entity_poly.pdbx_seq_one_letter_code
_entity_poly.pdbx_strand_id
1 'polypeptide(L)'
;MVANFQELNVLAVHYFGAFLAFGCGLIYIWAQTLFSYMMNPKLAKPFVSHCRLLLCIFSTFFFCTTIIFGPILGQPPKTEKQEQREGSPAGCHKLYKWTSHEQNYFEHMIGTCSEWMLAICFQVYILSFAIELRHAYVHAPKLKLIAIYDESTMSVKSGQLGCCDLGLKTVPIEKS
;
A
#
# COMPACT_ATOMS: atom_id res chain seq x y z
N MET A 1 0.96 23.71 36.14
CA MET A 1 1.05 23.11 34.80
C MET A 1 -0.17 22.25 34.58
N VAL A 2 -0.80 22.44 33.43
CA VAL A 2 -2.14 21.94 33.08
C VAL A 2 -2.10 20.42 32.89
N ALA A 3 -2.65 19.67 33.84
CA ALA A 3 -2.99 18.26 33.67
C ALA A 3 -4.37 18.18 32.99
N ASN A 4 -4.40 18.49 31.69
CA ASN A 4 -5.59 18.40 30.86
C ASN A 4 -5.59 17.05 30.15
N PHE A 5 -6.55 16.20 30.52
CA PHE A 5 -6.99 14.95 29.89
C PHE A 5 -6.44 14.69 28.48
N GLN A 6 -5.29 14.02 28.39
CA GLN A 6 -4.76 13.52 27.11
C GLN A 6 -5.30 12.14 26.74
N GLU A 7 -5.81 11.34 27.67
CA GLU A 7 -6.20 9.96 27.36
C GLU A 7 -7.44 9.85 26.46
N LEU A 8 -8.50 10.61 26.76
CA LEU A 8 -9.70 10.65 25.91
C LEU A 8 -9.43 11.32 24.56
N ASN A 9 -8.59 12.37 24.55
CA ASN A 9 -8.21 13.05 23.31
C ASN A 9 -7.32 12.16 22.43
N VAL A 10 -6.37 11.44 23.01
CA VAL A 10 -5.49 10.50 22.28
C VAL A 10 -6.29 9.32 21.73
N LEU A 11 -7.26 8.77 22.49
CA LEU A 11 -8.16 7.72 21.98
C LEU A 11 -9.04 8.23 20.83
N ALA A 12 -9.61 9.43 20.95
CA ALA A 12 -10.42 10.02 19.87
C ALA A 12 -9.60 10.24 18.60
N VAL A 13 -8.39 10.79 18.73
CA VAL A 13 -7.46 10.98 17.61
C VAL A 13 -7.00 9.64 17.03
N HIS A 14 -6.80 8.62 17.86
CA HIS A 14 -6.46 7.27 17.41
C HIS A 14 -7.59 6.66 16.58
N TYR A 15 -8.84 6.66 17.06
CA TYR A 15 -9.97 6.14 16.28
C TYR A 15 -10.19 6.90 14.98
N PHE A 16 -10.04 8.23 15.00
CA PHE A 16 -10.10 9.05 13.79
C PHE A 16 -8.98 8.70 12.81
N GLY A 17 -7.74 8.59 13.30
CA GLY A 17 -6.59 8.20 12.50
C GLY A 17 -6.72 6.79 11.93
N ALA A 18 -7.18 5.82 12.73
CA ALA A 18 -7.43 4.45 12.31
C ALA A 18 -8.55 4.38 11.26
N PHE A 19 -9.65 5.10 11.46
CA PHE A 19 -10.72 5.20 10.47
C PHE A 19 -10.23 5.79 9.15
N LEU A 20 -9.43 6.86 9.20
CA LEU A 20 -8.87 7.48 8.00
C LEU A 20 -7.85 6.55 7.31
N ALA A 21 -6.92 5.96 8.06
CA ALA A 21 -5.88 5.08 7.53
C ALA A 21 -6.48 3.81 6.92
N PHE A 22 -7.28 3.07 7.69
CA PHE A 22 -7.87 1.81 7.24
C PHE A 22 -9.05 2.03 6.29
N GLY A 23 -9.86 3.07 6.49
CA GLY A 23 -10.99 3.39 5.62
C GLY A 23 -10.56 3.88 4.24
N CYS A 24 -9.70 4.91 4.16
CA CYS A 24 -9.14 5.35 2.88
C CYS A 24 -8.28 4.25 2.26
N GLY A 25 -7.53 3.52 3.08
CA GLY A 25 -6.79 2.35 2.66
C GLY A 25 -7.69 1.26 2.04
N LEU A 26 -8.89 1.04 2.58
CA LEU A 26 -9.82 0.04 2.05
C LEU A 26 -10.30 0.42 0.65
N ILE A 27 -10.63 1.69 0.46
CA ILE A 27 -10.98 2.24 -0.86
C ILE A 27 -9.81 2.05 -1.84
N TYR A 28 -8.59 2.33 -1.39
CA TYR A 28 -7.39 2.16 -2.20
C TYR A 28 -7.19 0.71 -2.65
N ILE A 29 -7.25 -0.27 -1.74
CA ILE A 29 -7.04 -1.68 -2.10
C ILE A 29 -8.14 -2.22 -3.01
N TRP A 30 -9.39 -1.73 -2.88
CA TRP A 30 -10.47 -2.08 -3.80
C TRP A 30 -10.23 -1.52 -5.20
N ALA A 31 -9.90 -0.23 -5.31
CA ALA A 31 -9.59 0.40 -6.59
C ALA A 31 -8.38 -0.28 -7.26
N GLN A 32 -7.33 -0.56 -6.51
CA GLN A 32 -6.14 -1.25 -7.00
C GLN A 32 -6.43 -2.68 -7.47
N THR A 33 -7.28 -3.41 -6.75
CA THR A 33 -7.69 -4.75 -7.17
C THR A 33 -8.48 -4.71 -8.48
N LEU A 34 -9.38 -3.73 -8.64
CA LEU A 34 -10.09 -3.51 -9.90
C LEU A 34 -9.11 -3.20 -11.05
N PHE A 35 -8.16 -2.30 -10.84
CA PHE A 35 -7.12 -2.02 -11.83
C PHE A 35 -6.29 -3.25 -12.17
N SER A 36 -5.93 -4.09 -11.19
CA SER A 36 -5.25 -5.37 -11.43
C SER A 36 -6.01 -6.30 -12.36
N TYR A 37 -7.34 -6.34 -12.28
CA TYR A 37 -8.16 -7.11 -13.23
C TYR A 37 -8.25 -6.46 -14.60
N MET A 38 -8.33 -5.13 -14.69
CA MET A 38 -8.34 -4.42 -15.98
C MET A 38 -7.01 -4.54 -16.75
N MET A 39 -5.89 -4.66 -16.04
CA MET A 39 -4.55 -4.81 -16.63
C MET A 39 -4.23 -6.26 -17.07
N ASN A 40 -5.02 -7.24 -16.64
CA ASN A 40 -4.88 -8.65 -17.04
C ASN A 40 -5.46 -8.85 -18.46
N PRO A 41 -4.75 -9.49 -19.42
CA PRO A 41 -3.61 -10.41 -19.27
C PRO A 41 -2.23 -9.83 -19.67
N LYS A 42 -2.08 -8.51 -19.81
CA LYS A 42 -0.89 -7.93 -20.46
C LYS A 42 0.33 -7.77 -19.55
N LEU A 43 0.16 -7.74 -18.22
CA LEU A 43 1.23 -7.35 -17.28
C LEU A 43 1.41 -8.26 -16.06
N ALA A 44 0.45 -9.13 -15.70
CA ALA A 44 0.47 -9.89 -14.46
C ALA A 44 -0.11 -11.31 -14.60
N LYS A 45 0.25 -12.23 -13.71
CA LYS A 45 -0.35 -13.57 -13.62
C LYS A 45 -1.76 -13.46 -13.00
N PRO A 46 -2.77 -14.19 -13.50
CA PRO A 46 -4.14 -14.13 -12.97
C PRO A 46 -4.23 -14.50 -11.48
N PHE A 47 -3.35 -15.39 -11.01
CA PHE A 47 -3.24 -15.78 -9.61
C PHE A 47 -3.10 -14.60 -8.64
N VAL A 48 -2.26 -13.60 -8.98
CA VAL A 48 -2.01 -12.43 -8.11
C VAL A 48 -3.29 -11.60 -7.95
N SER A 49 -4.05 -11.44 -9.03
CA SER A 49 -5.33 -10.72 -9.03
C SER A 49 -6.34 -11.39 -8.10
N HIS A 50 -6.43 -12.73 -8.14
CA HIS A 50 -7.31 -13.49 -7.24
C HIS A 50 -6.88 -13.41 -5.77
N CYS A 51 -5.58 -13.51 -5.48
CA CYS A 51 -5.08 -13.32 -4.11
C CYS A 51 -5.40 -11.92 -3.57
N ARG A 52 -5.25 -10.87 -4.39
CA ARG A 52 -5.59 -9.48 -4.02
C ARG A 52 -7.08 -9.31 -3.72
N LEU A 53 -7.94 -9.96 -4.51
CA LEU A 53 -9.38 -9.96 -4.26
C LEU A 53 -9.73 -10.62 -2.92
N LEU A 54 -9.15 -11.79 -2.62
CA LEU A 54 -9.36 -12.48 -1.34
C LEU A 54 -8.90 -11.61 -0.16
N LEU A 55 -7.74 -10.97 -0.26
CA LEU A 55 -7.24 -10.06 0.77
C LEU A 55 -8.15 -8.83 0.95
N CYS A 56 -8.73 -8.29 -0.12
CA CYS A 56 -9.70 -7.19 -0.03
C CYS A 56 -10.96 -7.62 0.70
N ILE A 57 -11.51 -8.80 0.38
CA ILE A 57 -12.71 -9.33 1.04
C ILE A 57 -12.47 -9.51 2.55
N PHE A 58 -11.34 -10.15 2.93
CA PHE A 58 -11.00 -10.32 4.34
C PHE A 58 -10.75 -8.97 5.04
N SER A 59 -10.10 -8.02 4.37
CA SER A 59 -9.89 -6.68 4.91
C SER A 59 -11.21 -5.94 5.15
N THR A 60 -12.17 -6.03 4.23
CA THR A 60 -13.51 -5.45 4.44
C THR A 60 -14.23 -6.11 5.61
N PHE A 61 -14.16 -7.44 5.73
CA PHE A 61 -14.76 -8.17 6.85
C PHE A 61 -14.16 -7.73 8.19
N PHE A 62 -12.83 -7.75 8.32
CA PHE A 62 -12.16 -7.36 9.56
C PHE A 62 -12.32 -5.87 9.90
N PHE A 63 -12.44 -5.01 8.89
CA PHE A 63 -12.76 -3.59 9.11
C PHE A 63 -14.15 -3.43 9.71
N CYS A 64 -15.17 -4.10 9.16
CA CYS A 64 -16.51 -4.08 9.72
C CYS A 64 -16.55 -4.62 11.15
N THR A 65 -15.89 -5.74 11.44
CA THR A 65 -15.86 -6.30 12.79
C THR A 65 -15.12 -5.38 13.76
N THR A 66 -14.01 -4.75 13.36
CA THR A 66 -13.27 -3.78 14.21
C THR A 66 -14.13 -2.57 14.57
N ILE A 67 -14.90 -2.04 13.61
CA ILE A 67 -15.79 -0.88 13.83
C ILE A 67 -17.01 -1.23 14.70
N ILE A 68 -17.51 -2.47 14.63
CA ILE A 68 -18.63 -2.92 15.45
C ILE A 68 -18.15 -3.28 16.87
N PHE A 69 -17.14 -4.13 16.97
CA PHE A 69 -16.71 -4.70 18.25
C PHE A 69 -15.80 -3.77 19.06
N GLY A 70 -15.00 -2.91 18.45
CA GLY A 70 -14.13 -2.00 19.19
C GLY A 70 -14.90 -0.84 19.85
N PRO A 71 -15.43 0.11 19.06
CA PRO A 71 -16.12 1.28 19.61
C PRO A 71 -17.50 1.01 20.21
N ILE A 72 -18.28 0.02 19.75
CA ILE A 72 -19.70 -0.12 20.13
C ILE A 72 -19.91 -1.20 21.20
N LEU A 73 -19.33 -2.39 21.03
CA LEU A 73 -19.59 -3.54 21.91
C LEU A 73 -18.51 -3.75 22.98
N GLY A 74 -17.23 -3.53 22.67
CA GLY A 74 -16.09 -3.76 23.57
C GLY A 74 -15.75 -2.58 24.48
N GLN A 75 -16.71 -1.70 24.78
CA GLN A 75 -16.46 -0.58 25.68
C GLN A 75 -16.37 -1.06 27.13
N PRO A 76 -15.39 -0.57 27.92
CA PRO A 76 -15.33 -0.86 29.35
C PRO A 76 -16.55 -0.23 30.07
N PRO A 77 -16.98 -0.78 31.21
CA PRO A 77 -18.13 -0.28 31.95
C PRO A 77 -17.97 1.22 32.28
N LYS A 78 -19.04 1.99 32.07
CA LYS A 78 -19.03 3.46 32.31
C LYS A 78 -18.72 3.81 33.77
N THR A 79 -19.09 2.94 34.70
CA THR A 79 -18.86 3.10 36.14
C THR A 79 -17.37 3.12 36.49
N GLU A 80 -16.53 2.30 35.85
CA GLU A 80 -15.09 2.23 36.15
C GLU A 80 -14.29 3.39 35.55
N LYS A 81 -14.70 3.92 34.38
CA LYS A 81 -14.14 5.18 33.85
C LYS A 81 -14.35 6.35 34.82
N GLN A 82 -15.39 6.29 35.64
CA GLN A 82 -15.72 7.31 36.63
C GLN A 82 -15.11 7.01 38.01
N GLU A 83 -15.06 5.75 38.43
CA GLU A 83 -14.46 5.32 39.70
C GLU A 83 -12.92 5.47 39.72
N GLN A 84 -12.24 5.19 38.60
CA GLN A 84 -10.81 5.52 38.45
C GLN A 84 -10.52 7.02 38.50
N ARG A 85 -11.51 7.86 38.16
CA ARG A 85 -11.42 9.33 38.14
C ARG A 85 -11.65 9.95 39.52
N GLU A 86 -12.43 9.32 40.40
CA GLU A 86 -12.72 9.83 41.74
C GLU A 86 -11.87 9.19 42.85
N GLY A 87 -11.36 7.96 42.69
CA GLY A 87 -10.67 7.22 43.76
C GLY A 87 -9.14 7.17 43.71
N SER A 88 -8.49 7.60 42.62
CA SER A 88 -7.03 7.46 42.46
C SER A 88 -6.28 8.74 42.85
N PRO A 89 -5.25 8.68 43.73
CA PRO A 89 -4.37 9.82 44.00
C PRO A 89 -3.75 10.34 42.70
N ALA A 90 -3.72 11.65 42.52
CA ALA A 90 -3.23 12.33 41.33
C ALA A 90 -1.80 11.86 40.97
N GLY A 91 -1.68 10.94 40.01
CA GLY A 91 -0.40 10.41 39.51
C GLY A 91 -0.37 8.90 39.27
N CYS A 92 -1.31 8.13 39.82
CA CYS A 92 -1.38 6.68 39.55
C CYS A 92 -2.38 6.40 38.42
N HIS A 93 -1.92 6.47 37.18
CA HIS A 93 -2.66 5.97 36.02
C HIS A 93 -2.59 4.44 36.02
N LYS A 94 -3.62 3.80 36.55
CA LYS A 94 -3.72 2.34 36.58
C LYS A 94 -4.30 1.91 35.24
N LEU A 95 -3.46 1.39 34.34
CA LEU A 95 -3.89 0.83 33.07
C LEU A 95 -5.08 -0.12 33.31
N TYR A 96 -6.18 0.14 32.63
CA TYR A 96 -7.34 -0.76 32.70
C TYR A 96 -6.91 -2.14 32.21
N LYS A 97 -6.95 -3.11 33.12
CA LYS A 97 -6.56 -4.49 32.83
C LYS A 97 -7.81 -5.31 32.61
N TRP A 98 -8.07 -5.63 31.35
CA TRP A 98 -9.16 -6.52 30.96
C TRP A 98 -9.01 -7.90 31.61
N THR A 99 -10.00 -8.30 32.40
CA THR A 99 -10.12 -9.61 33.03
C THR A 99 -11.17 -10.45 32.32
N SER A 100 -10.95 -11.76 32.23
CA SER A 100 -11.85 -12.68 31.50
C SER A 100 -13.25 -12.81 32.07
N HIS A 101 -13.49 -12.27 33.27
CA HIS A 101 -14.77 -12.27 33.96
C HIS A 101 -15.57 -10.97 33.77
N GLU A 102 -15.01 -9.95 33.13
CA GLU A 102 -15.70 -8.67 32.94
C GLU A 102 -16.71 -8.73 31.79
N GLN A 103 -17.79 -7.96 31.96
CA GLN A 103 -18.76 -7.75 30.90
C GLN A 103 -18.07 -7.06 29.70
N ASN A 104 -18.35 -7.53 28.48
CA ASN A 104 -17.77 -7.05 27.22
C ASN A 104 -16.31 -7.48 26.92
N TYR A 105 -15.69 -8.35 27.73
CA TYR A 105 -14.32 -8.82 27.50
C TYR A 105 -14.15 -9.55 26.15
N PHE A 106 -15.08 -10.44 25.81
CA PHE A 106 -15.00 -11.23 24.57
C PHE A 106 -15.18 -10.33 23.34
N GLU A 107 -16.05 -9.35 23.43
CA GLU A 107 -16.33 -8.35 22.42
C GLU A 107 -15.10 -7.48 22.18
N HIS A 108 -14.46 -7.01 23.25
CA HIS A 108 -13.18 -6.29 23.18
C HIS A 108 -12.07 -7.14 22.56
N MET A 109 -11.97 -8.42 22.94
CA MET A 109 -11.00 -9.36 22.38
C MET A 109 -11.21 -9.58 20.88
N ILE A 110 -12.45 -9.80 20.44
CA ILE A 110 -12.80 -9.99 19.02
C ILE A 110 -12.47 -8.72 18.22
N GLY A 111 -12.78 -7.54 18.77
CA GLY A 111 -12.43 -6.26 18.15
C GLY A 111 -10.92 -6.10 17.99
N THR A 112 -10.15 -6.39 19.05
CA THR A 112 -8.69 -6.29 19.05
C THR A 112 -8.07 -7.28 18.07
N CYS A 113 -8.47 -8.56 18.11
CA CYS A 113 -8.00 -9.56 17.15
C CYS A 113 -8.32 -9.16 15.71
N SER A 114 -9.52 -8.63 15.45
CA SER A 114 -9.91 -8.17 14.12
C SER A 114 -9.05 -7.01 13.64
N GLU A 115 -8.68 -6.07 14.52
CA GLU A 115 -7.83 -4.93 14.20
C GLU A 115 -6.43 -5.39 13.76
N TRP A 116 -5.81 -6.30 14.50
CA TRP A 116 -4.50 -6.84 14.14
C TRP A 116 -4.56 -7.66 12.84
N MET A 117 -5.61 -8.47 12.64
CA MET A 117 -5.80 -9.21 11.40
C MET A 117 -5.99 -8.28 10.20
N LEU A 118 -6.75 -7.19 10.37
CA LEU A 118 -6.90 -6.14 9.36
C LEU A 118 -5.54 -5.53 8.98
N ALA A 119 -4.74 -5.15 9.97
CA ALA A 119 -3.41 -4.59 9.74
C ALA A 119 -2.50 -5.56 8.97
N ILE A 120 -2.51 -6.84 9.33
CA ILE A 120 -1.73 -7.88 8.63
C ILE A 120 -2.21 -8.05 7.19
N CYS A 121 -3.54 -8.10 6.95
CA CYS A 121 -4.09 -8.19 5.59
C CYS A 121 -3.62 -7.02 4.72
N PHE A 122 -3.64 -5.80 5.24
CA PHE A 122 -3.12 -4.61 4.57
C PHE A 122 -1.63 -4.71 4.26
N GLN A 123 -0.83 -5.18 5.23
CA GLN A 123 0.60 -5.32 5.05
C GLN A 123 0.94 -6.35 3.95
N VAL A 124 0.26 -7.50 3.95
CA VAL A 124 0.41 -8.53 2.92
C VAL A 124 -0.06 -8.02 1.55
N TYR A 125 -1.14 -7.25 1.52
CA TYR A 125 -1.63 -6.62 0.29
C TYR A 125 -0.57 -5.68 -0.32
N ILE A 126 0.04 -4.80 0.48
CA ILE A 126 1.12 -3.91 0.04
C ILE A 126 2.34 -4.72 -0.42
N LEU A 127 2.73 -5.76 0.33
CA LEU A 127 3.85 -6.64 -0.05
C LEU A 127 3.61 -7.32 -1.40
N SER A 128 2.35 -7.62 -1.76
CA SER A 128 2.03 -8.15 -3.08
C SER A 128 2.46 -7.21 -4.22
N PHE A 129 2.43 -5.88 -4.02
CA PHE A 129 2.92 -4.91 -5.01
C PHE A 129 4.43 -4.84 -5.04
N ALA A 130 5.09 -4.82 -3.88
CA ALA A 130 6.55 -4.88 -3.83
C ALA A 130 7.04 -6.14 -4.56
N ILE A 131 6.33 -7.26 -4.39
CA ILE A 131 6.63 -8.51 -5.09
C ILE A 131 6.33 -8.43 -6.58
N GLU A 132 5.28 -7.77 -7.02
CA GLU A 132 4.97 -7.66 -8.45
C GLU A 132 5.94 -6.71 -9.18
N LEU A 133 6.21 -5.54 -8.60
CA LEU A 133 7.07 -4.52 -9.20
C LEU A 133 8.53 -4.96 -9.31
N ARG A 134 9.04 -5.74 -8.35
CA ARG A 134 10.42 -6.29 -8.45
C ARG A 134 10.59 -7.28 -9.61
N HIS A 135 9.50 -7.88 -10.09
CA HIS A 135 9.51 -8.79 -11.24
C HIS A 135 9.19 -8.05 -12.56
N ALA A 136 8.83 -6.77 -12.51
CA ALA A 136 8.52 -5.98 -13.69
C ALA A 136 9.80 -5.33 -14.27
N TYR A 137 10.02 -5.50 -15.56
CA TYR A 137 11.06 -4.80 -16.32
C TYR A 137 10.41 -4.03 -17.48
N VAL A 138 10.80 -2.77 -17.68
CA VAL A 138 10.29 -1.94 -18.78
C VAL A 138 11.27 -1.99 -19.94
N HIS A 139 10.81 -2.40 -21.11
CA HIS A 139 11.60 -2.27 -22.33
C HIS A 139 11.58 -0.81 -22.80
N ALA A 140 12.76 -0.25 -23.13
CA ALA A 140 12.86 1.11 -23.63
C ALA A 140 12.03 1.30 -24.92
N PRO A 141 11.30 2.42 -25.06
CA PRO A 141 10.51 2.68 -26.26
C PRO A 141 11.43 2.85 -27.48
N LYS A 142 11.00 2.31 -28.63
CA LYS A 142 11.75 2.48 -29.88
C LYS A 142 11.60 3.93 -30.36
N LEU A 143 12.65 4.73 -30.17
CA LEU A 143 12.71 6.08 -30.70
C LEU A 143 12.95 6.03 -32.21
N LYS A 144 12.00 6.53 -33.00
CA LYS A 144 12.25 6.89 -34.40
C LYS A 144 12.68 8.36 -34.41
N LEU A 145 13.99 8.61 -34.47
CA LEU A 145 14.51 9.96 -34.68
C LEU A 145 14.23 10.36 -36.13
N ILE A 146 13.29 11.29 -36.31
CA ILE A 146 13.10 11.98 -37.58
C ILE A 146 14.00 13.20 -37.52
N ALA A 147 15.13 13.16 -38.23
CA ALA A 147 15.93 14.35 -38.46
C ALA A 147 15.12 15.26 -39.38
N ILE A 148 14.50 16.29 -38.81
CA ILE A 148 14.04 17.44 -39.58
C ILE A 148 15.33 18.16 -39.98
N TYR A 149 15.92 17.76 -41.10
CA TYR A 149 16.92 18.59 -41.74
C TYR A 149 16.19 19.87 -42.13
N ASP A 150 16.59 20.96 -41.50
CA ASP A 150 16.20 22.30 -41.91
C ASP A 150 16.58 22.45 -43.39
N GLU A 151 15.58 22.75 -44.21
CA GLU A 151 15.67 22.93 -45.66
C GLU A 151 16.43 24.23 -46.02
N SER A 152 17.35 24.68 -45.16
CA SER A 152 17.98 26.00 -45.24
C SER A 152 19.49 25.96 -45.53
N THR A 153 20.15 24.81 -45.47
CA THR A 153 21.58 24.72 -45.85
C THR A 153 21.88 23.43 -46.60
N MET A 154 21.80 23.47 -47.93
CA MET A 154 22.89 23.10 -48.84
C MET A 154 22.41 23.12 -50.30
N SER A 155 22.34 24.32 -50.87
CA SER A 155 22.79 24.49 -52.26
C SER A 155 24.31 24.30 -52.28
N VAL A 156 24.77 23.06 -52.21
CA VAL A 156 26.13 22.69 -52.60
C VAL A 156 26.01 21.86 -53.85
N LYS A 157 26.48 22.46 -54.93
CA LYS A 157 26.43 21.98 -56.30
C LYS A 157 26.83 20.52 -56.40
N SER A 158 25.97 19.75 -57.07
CA SER A 158 26.30 18.49 -57.71
C SER A 158 27.59 18.66 -58.53
N GLY A 159 28.65 17.99 -58.10
CA GLY A 159 29.93 17.89 -58.80
C GLY A 159 30.44 16.47 -58.63
N GLN A 160 30.40 15.73 -59.75
CA GLN A 160 30.88 14.36 -59.95
C GLN A 160 32.10 14.00 -59.09
N LEU A 161 32.06 12.88 -58.37
CA LEU A 161 33.27 12.12 -58.05
C LEU A 161 32.98 10.62 -58.13
N GLY A 162 33.78 9.95 -58.95
CA GLY A 162 33.51 8.63 -59.51
C GLY A 162 33.79 7.46 -58.58
N CYS A 163 33.17 6.36 -58.95
CA CYS A 163 33.42 4.98 -58.52
C CYS A 163 34.92 4.65 -58.65
N CYS A 164 35.41 3.76 -57.76
CA CYS A 164 36.77 3.20 -57.69
C CYS A 164 37.77 3.93 -56.78
N ASP A 165 37.58 3.84 -55.45
CA ASP A 165 38.67 3.40 -54.57
C ASP A 165 38.14 3.17 -53.14
N LEU A 166 38.30 1.96 -52.62
CA LEU A 166 38.56 1.64 -51.20
C LEU A 166 38.46 0.11 -51.02
N GLY A 167 39.62 -0.52 -51.20
CA GLY A 167 39.83 -1.95 -51.05
C GLY A 167 39.53 -2.45 -49.63
N LEU A 168 38.72 -3.51 -49.58
CA LEU A 168 38.56 -4.40 -48.43
C LEU A 168 39.90 -5.08 -48.12
N LYS A 169 40.47 -4.82 -46.94
CA LYS A 169 41.55 -5.63 -46.35
C LYS A 169 40.93 -6.51 -45.27
N THR A 170 40.76 -7.79 -45.57
CA THR A 170 40.36 -8.84 -44.62
C THR A 170 41.55 -9.21 -43.73
N VAL A 171 41.33 -9.28 -42.41
CA VAL A 171 42.30 -9.78 -41.42
C VAL A 171 42.00 -11.27 -41.18
N PRO A 172 42.96 -12.19 -41.36
CA PRO A 172 42.76 -13.58 -40.96
C PRO A 172 43.09 -13.78 -39.47
N ILE A 173 42.24 -14.57 -38.82
CA ILE A 173 42.41 -15.08 -37.45
C ILE A 173 43.34 -16.30 -37.54
N GLU A 174 44.53 -16.21 -36.95
CA GLU A 174 45.42 -17.37 -36.78
C GLU A 174 45.13 -18.04 -35.43
N LYS A 175 45.02 -19.38 -35.49
CA LYS A 175 44.80 -20.28 -34.37
C LYS A 175 46.13 -20.96 -34.00
N SER A 176 46.23 -21.27 -32.70
CA SER A 176 47.20 -22.10 -31.94
C SER A 176 48.52 -21.45 -31.56
#